data_AF-A0A6I3EBG1-F1
#
_entry.id   AF-A0A6I3EBG1-F1
#
_cell.length_a   1.000
_cell.length_b   1.000
_cell.length_c   1.000
_cell.angle_alpha   90.00
_cell.angle_beta   90.00
_cell.angle_gamma   90.00
#
_symmetry.space_group_name_H-M   'P 1'
#
loop_
_entity.id
_entity.type
_entity.pdbx_description
1 polymer ?
#
loop_
_entity_poly.entity_id
_entity_poly.type
_entity_poly.pdbx_seq_one_letter_code
_entity_poly.pdbx_strand_id
1 'polypeptide(L)'
;MTIALDIFAALLAFAAIGSAVSKLKKVPDVMAAMAKVGVKPHQIPVLAFLEIAGGLGIIAGIWNKPLGVLASACLALYFAGALFTHFSRKHKVADFGAALGIFIIACITTALELKR
;
A
#
# COMPACT_ATOMS: atom_id res chain seq x y z
N MET A 1 -7.69 -17.15 -14.13
CA MET A 1 -7.00 -15.85 -13.92
C MET A 1 -6.01 -15.90 -12.75
N THR A 2 -5.47 -17.08 -12.41
CA THR A 2 -4.65 -17.29 -11.20
C THR A 2 -3.24 -16.71 -11.34
N ILE A 3 -2.54 -16.96 -12.45
CA ILE A 3 -1.16 -16.46 -12.63
C ILE A 3 -1.08 -14.93 -12.53
N ALA A 4 -2.00 -14.21 -13.17
CA ALA A 4 -2.05 -12.75 -13.09
C ALA A 4 -2.33 -12.27 -11.66
N LEU A 5 -3.28 -12.92 -10.96
CA LEU A 5 -3.56 -12.62 -9.56
C LEU A 5 -2.33 -12.85 -8.69
N ASP A 6 -1.67 -14.00 -8.82
CA ASP A 6 -0.49 -14.36 -8.02
C ASP A 6 0.65 -13.35 -8.22
N ILE A 7 0.89 -12.92 -9.47
CA ILE A 7 1.88 -11.88 -9.79
C ILE A 7 1.52 -10.55 -9.12
N PHE A 8 0.29 -10.07 -9.30
CA PHE A 8 -0.14 -8.79 -8.74
C PHE A 8 -0.25 -8.81 -7.20
N ALA A 9 -0.64 -9.94 -6.62
CA ALA A 9 -0.66 -10.17 -5.18
C ALA A 9 0.76 -10.15 -4.61
N ALA A 10 1.72 -10.85 -5.25
CA ALA A 10 3.12 -10.82 -4.84
C ALA A 10 3.72 -9.40 -4.95
N LEU A 11 3.46 -8.69 -6.05
CA LEU A 11 3.89 -7.30 -6.23
C LEU A 11 3.29 -6.37 -5.16
N LEU A 12 2.00 -6.51 -4.88
CA LEU A 12 1.33 -5.69 -3.86
C LEU A 12 1.89 -5.95 -2.47
N ALA A 13 2.04 -7.23 -2.08
CA ALA A 13 2.58 -7.60 -0.79
C ALA A 13 4.02 -7.10 -0.64
N PHE A 14 4.86 -7.30 -1.67
CA PHE A 14 6.24 -6.82 -1.68
C PHE A 14 6.31 -5.29 -1.55
N ALA A 15 5.52 -4.56 -2.33
CA ALA A 15 5.56 -3.10 -2.33
C ALA A 15 4.99 -2.50 -1.03
N ALA A 16 3.91 -3.07 -0.48
CA ALA A 16 3.35 -2.65 0.80
C ALA A 16 4.32 -2.92 1.97
N ILE A 17 4.90 -4.12 2.03
CA ILE A 17 5.86 -4.47 3.09
C ILE A 17 7.15 -3.66 2.92
N GLY A 18 7.65 -3.45 1.70
CA GLY A 18 8.80 -2.59 1.44
C GLY A 18 8.56 -1.14 1.86
N SER A 19 7.37 -0.60 1.57
CA SER A 19 6.90 0.70 2.05
C SER A 19 6.89 0.76 3.58
N ALA A 20 6.43 -0.29 4.26
CA ALA A 20 6.41 -0.33 5.72
C ALA A 20 7.83 -0.41 6.32
N VAL A 21 8.68 -1.26 5.77
CA VAL A 21 10.06 -1.44 6.23
C VAL A 21 10.84 -0.14 6.08
N SER A 22 10.67 0.58 4.96
CA SER A 22 11.33 1.87 4.75
C SER A 22 10.87 2.94 5.76
N LYS A 23 9.59 2.94 6.15
CA LYS A 23 9.07 3.77 7.24
C LYS A 23 9.68 3.40 8.59
N LEU A 24 9.73 2.11 8.94
CA LEU A 24 10.29 1.64 10.22
C LEU A 24 11.80 1.89 10.32
N LYS A 25 12.52 1.74 9.21
CA LYS A 25 13.95 2.09 9.09
C LYS A 25 14.20 3.60 9.00
N LYS A 26 13.15 4.42 8.98
CA LYS A 26 13.22 5.89 8.88
C LYS A 26 14.09 6.37 7.70
N VAL A 27 13.90 5.74 6.53
CA VAL A 27 14.63 6.14 5.31
C VAL A 27 14.40 7.64 5.04
N PRO A 28 15.46 8.45 4.80
CA PRO A 28 15.34 9.91 4.74
C PRO A 28 14.27 10.42 3.77
N ASP A 29 14.23 9.88 2.55
CA ASP A 29 13.26 10.29 1.53
C ASP A 29 11.82 9.98 1.94
N VAL A 30 11.59 8.82 2.57
CA VAL A 30 10.28 8.41 3.07
C VAL A 30 9.85 9.31 4.23
N MET A 31 10.75 9.59 5.17
CA MET A 31 10.48 10.48 6.29
C MET A 31 10.18 11.92 5.83
N ALA A 32 10.92 12.41 4.83
CA ALA A 32 10.65 13.70 4.21
C ALA A 32 9.27 13.73 3.54
N ALA A 33 8.88 12.67 2.83
CA ALA A 33 7.53 12.55 2.26
C ALA A 33 6.44 12.54 3.35
N MET A 34 6.63 11.77 4.43
CA MET A 34 5.70 11.74 5.57
C MET A 34 5.57 13.12 6.24
N ALA A 35 6.68 13.84 6.42
CA ALA A 35 6.67 15.18 6.99
C ALA A 35 5.94 16.20 6.10
N LYS A 36 6.12 16.13 4.77
CA LYS A 36 5.40 16.99 3.80
C LYS A 36 3.87 16.83 3.91
N VAL A 37 3.39 15.62 4.17
CA VAL A 37 1.96 15.37 4.39
C VAL A 37 1.51 15.57 5.84
N GLY A 38 2.41 15.99 6.74
CA GLY A 38 2.08 16.35 8.13
C GLY A 38 1.87 15.14 9.05
N VAL A 39 2.34 13.96 8.65
CA VAL A 39 2.30 12.76 9.48
C VAL A 39 3.30 12.92 10.63
N LYS A 40 2.81 12.77 11.86
CA LYS A 40 3.64 12.88 13.07
C LYS A 40 4.51 11.62 13.23
N PRO A 41 5.73 11.71 13.78
CA PRO A 41 6.62 10.56 13.94
C PRO A 41 6.02 9.36 14.68
N HIS A 42 5.12 9.57 15.63
CA HIS A 42 4.45 8.49 16.36
C HIS A 42 3.37 7.75 15.55
N GLN A 43 2.89 8.35 14.46
CA GLN A 43 1.89 7.73 13.57
C GLN A 43 2.56 6.82 12.53
N ILE A 44 3.84 7.04 12.23
CA ILE A 44 4.59 6.31 11.20
C ILE A 44 4.65 4.79 11.50
N PRO A 45 4.92 4.33 12.74
CA PRO A 45 4.85 2.90 13.05
C PRO A 45 3.46 2.31 12.83
N VAL A 46 2.39 3.02 13.19
CA VAL A 46 1.02 2.54 12.98
C VAL A 46 0.72 2.33 11.49
N LEU A 47 1.10 3.30 10.65
CA LEU A 47 0.99 3.21 9.20
C LEU A 47 1.78 2.01 8.63
N ALA A 48 3.01 1.81 9.11
CA ALA A 48 3.83 0.67 8.70
C ALA A 48 3.21 -0.68 9.13
N PHE A 49 2.65 -0.77 10.33
CA PHE A 49 1.98 -2.01 10.77
C PHE A 49 0.73 -2.30 9.96
N LEU A 50 -0.05 -1.28 9.56
CA LEU A 50 -1.19 -1.46 8.67
C LEU A 50 -0.77 -1.99 7.29
N GLU A 51 0.31 -1.45 6.73
CA GLU A 51 0.87 -1.94 5.46
C GLU A 51 1.40 -3.38 5.57
N ILE A 52 2.06 -3.74 6.68
CA ILE A 52 2.51 -5.12 6.94
C ILE A 52 1.30 -6.05 7.08
N ALA A 53 0.30 -5.65 7.87
CA ALA A 53 -0.92 -6.45 8.06
C ALA A 53 -1.66 -6.65 6.73
N GLY A 54 -1.77 -5.61 5.89
CA GLY A 54 -2.31 -5.72 4.55
C GLY A 54 -1.48 -6.64 3.66
N GLY A 55 -0.16 -6.50 3.64
CA GLY A 55 0.74 -7.35 2.85
C GLY A 55 0.67 -8.82 3.25
N LEU A 56 0.65 -9.12 4.55
CA LEU A 56 0.44 -10.47 5.08
C LEU A 56 -0.97 -10.99 4.74
N GLY A 57 -1.98 -10.12 4.81
CA GLY A 57 -3.36 -10.44 4.43
C GLY A 57 -3.49 -10.84 2.96
N ILE A 58 -2.75 -10.18 2.06
CA ILE A 58 -2.68 -10.56 0.63
C ILE A 58 -2.06 -11.95 0.47
N ILE A 59 -0.95 -12.22 1.15
CA ILE A 59 -0.29 -13.53 1.09
C ILE A 59 -1.26 -14.61 1.58
N ALA A 60 -1.88 -14.41 2.75
CA ALA A 60 -2.89 -15.33 3.28
C ALA A 60 -4.14 -15.44 2.37
N GLY A 61 -4.47 -14.38 1.64
CA GLY A 61 -5.55 -14.30 0.67
C GLY A 61 -5.43 -15.27 -0.50
N ILE A 62 -4.20 -15.72 -0.82
CA ILE A 62 -3.97 -16.76 -1.83
C ILE A 62 -4.75 -18.04 -1.47
N TRP A 63 -4.86 -18.39 -0.19
CA TRP A 63 -5.65 -19.54 0.27
C TRP A 63 -7.10 -19.19 0.62
N ASN A 64 -7.42 -17.91 0.83
CA ASN A 64 -8.74 -17.45 1.28
C ASN A 64 -9.19 -16.21 0.50
N LYS A 65 -10.07 -16.41 -0.51
CA LYS A 65 -10.58 -15.33 -1.38
C LYS A 65 -11.17 -14.14 -0.60
N PRO A 66 -12.09 -14.33 0.38
CA PRO A 66 -12.61 -13.23 1.20
C PRO A 66 -11.51 -12.38 1.84
N LEU A 67 -10.46 -13.03 2.35
CA LEU A 67 -9.33 -12.35 2.98
C LEU A 67 -8.50 -11.56 1.96
N GLY A 68 -8.25 -12.12 0.77
CA GLY A 68 -7.54 -11.45 -0.33
C GLY A 68 -8.26 -10.20 -0.81
N VAL A 69 -9.58 -10.27 -1.00
CA VAL A 69 -10.43 -9.11 -1.34
C VAL A 69 -10.35 -8.03 -0.25
N LEU A 70 -10.50 -8.43 1.02
CA LEU A 70 -10.48 -7.46 2.13
C LEU A 70 -9.11 -6.78 2.26
N ALA A 71 -8.02 -7.55 2.21
CA ALA A 71 -6.66 -7.04 2.34
C ALA A 71 -6.29 -6.09 1.18
N SER A 72 -6.62 -6.46 -0.06
CA SER A 72 -6.36 -5.64 -1.24
C SER A 72 -7.18 -4.35 -1.23
N ALA A 73 -8.46 -4.43 -0.85
CA ALA A 73 -9.32 -3.25 -0.71
C ALA A 73 -8.84 -2.31 0.40
N CYS A 74 -8.46 -2.83 1.57
CA CYS A 74 -7.92 -2.02 2.67
C CYS A 74 -6.60 -1.34 2.28
N LEU A 75 -5.69 -2.03 1.58
CA LEU A 75 -4.47 -1.42 1.04
C LEU A 75 -4.80 -0.34 0.00
N ALA A 76 -5.76 -0.59 -0.89
CA ALA A 76 -6.20 0.42 -1.85
C ALA A 76 -6.74 1.67 -1.16
N LEU A 77 -7.58 1.53 -0.14
CA LEU A 77 -8.11 2.65 0.65
C LEU A 77 -7.00 3.40 1.40
N TYR A 78 -6.05 2.67 1.99
CA TYR A 78 -4.90 3.26 2.66
C TYR A 78 -4.09 4.16 1.72
N PHE A 79 -3.72 3.65 0.54
CA PHE A 79 -2.93 4.42 -0.42
C PHE A 79 -3.76 5.50 -1.13
N ALA A 80 -5.06 5.32 -1.28
CA ALA A 80 -5.96 6.40 -1.71
C ALA A 80 -5.95 7.56 -0.72
N GLY A 81 -5.99 7.27 0.60
CA GLY A 81 -5.84 8.28 1.64
C GLY A 81 -4.50 9.01 1.56
N ALA A 82 -3.41 8.27 1.33
CA ALA A 82 -2.10 8.88 1.09
C ALA A 82 -2.13 9.83 -0.11
N LEU A 83 -2.62 9.38 -1.27
CA LEU A 83 -2.74 10.20 -2.48
C LEU A 83 -3.61 11.45 -2.26
N PHE A 84 -4.73 11.30 -1.55
CA PHE A 84 -5.60 12.43 -1.22
C PHE A 84 -4.87 13.50 -0.41
N THR A 85 -4.02 13.11 0.55
CA THR A 85 -3.21 14.09 1.31
C THR A 85 -2.16 14.80 0.46
N HIS A 86 -1.57 14.11 -0.53
CA HIS A 86 -0.63 14.72 -1.47
C HIS A 86 -1.32 15.67 -2.45
N PHE A 87 -2.49 15.30 -2.98
CA PHE A 87 -3.27 16.16 -3.88
C PHE A 87 -3.79 17.41 -3.15
N SER A 88 -4.26 17.26 -1.92
CA SER A 88 -4.72 18.39 -1.09
C SER A 88 -3.63 19.43 -0.83
N ARG A 89 -2.36 19.01 -0.86
CA ARG A 89 -1.17 19.86 -0.65
C ARG A 89 -0.52 20.32 -1.96
N LYS A 90 -1.09 19.98 -3.12
CA LYS A 90 -0.56 20.30 -4.47
C LYS A 90 0.89 19.83 -4.69
N HIS A 91 1.26 18.68 -4.13
CA HIS A 91 2.59 18.09 -4.34
C HIS A 91 2.79 17.64 -5.80
N LYS A 92 4.04 17.56 -6.26
CA LYS A 92 4.36 17.07 -7.60
C LYS A 92 4.23 15.54 -7.63
N VAL A 93 3.99 14.96 -8.80
CA VAL A 93 3.89 13.50 -8.98
C VAL A 93 5.11 12.76 -8.44
N ALA A 94 6.30 13.36 -8.56
CA ALA A 94 7.54 12.82 -8.02
C ALA A 94 7.50 12.63 -6.48
N ASP A 95 6.71 13.42 -5.75
CA ASP A 95 6.61 13.35 -4.29
C ASP A 95 5.74 12.18 -3.80
N PHE A 96 4.90 11.59 -4.66
CA PHE A 96 3.96 10.51 -4.30
C PHE A 96 3.95 9.34 -5.30
N GLY A 97 4.92 9.28 -6.22
CA GLY A 97 4.97 8.27 -7.27
C GLY A 97 4.94 6.84 -6.74
N ALA A 98 5.64 6.56 -5.63
CA ALA A 98 5.60 5.26 -4.97
C ALA A 98 4.18 4.92 -4.46
N ALA A 99 3.52 5.86 -3.77
CA ALA A 99 2.15 5.66 -3.27
C ALA A 99 1.16 5.45 -4.42
N LEU A 100 1.32 6.18 -5.54
CA LEU A 100 0.49 6.01 -6.72
C LEU A 100 0.67 4.63 -7.37
N GLY A 101 1.92 4.17 -7.50
CA GLY A 101 2.21 2.85 -8.04
C GLY A 101 1.58 1.74 -7.20
N ILE A 102 1.73 1.80 -5.87
CA ILE A 102 1.15 0.79 -4.97
C ILE A 102 -0.39 0.84 -5.02
N PHE A 103 -0.99 2.03 -5.08
CA PHE A 103 -2.44 2.18 -5.22
C PHE A 103 -2.99 1.52 -6.49
N ILE A 104 -2.33 1.71 -7.63
CA ILE A 104 -2.74 1.12 -8.91
C ILE A 104 -2.65 -0.41 -8.82
N ILE A 105 -1.54 -0.94 -8.30
CA ILE A 105 -1.38 -2.37 -8.08
C ILE A 105 -2.50 -2.90 -7.18
N ALA A 106 -2.81 -2.20 -6.07
CA ALA A 106 -3.88 -2.59 -5.15
C ALA A 106 -5.26 -2.65 -5.82
N CYS A 107 -5.59 -1.66 -6.66
CA CYS A 107 -6.84 -1.66 -7.43
C CYS A 107 -6.94 -2.85 -8.38
N ILE A 108 -5.85 -3.15 -9.10
CA ILE A 108 -5.79 -4.28 -10.03
C ILE A 108 -5.91 -5.61 -9.27
N THR A 109 -5.16 -5.79 -8.17
CA THR A 109 -5.25 -6.98 -7.33
C THR A 109 -6.66 -7.18 -6.80
N THR A 110 -7.31 -6.11 -6.30
CA THR A 110 -8.71 -6.19 -5.82
C THR A 110 -9.65 -6.64 -6.93
N ALA A 111 -9.52 -6.07 -8.14
CA ALA A 111 -10.34 -6.46 -9.28
C ALA A 111 -10.11 -7.92 -9.71
N LEU A 112 -8.87 -8.41 -9.62
CA LEU A 112 -8.53 -9.80 -9.91
C LEU A 112 -9.09 -10.76 -8.84
N GLU A 113 -9.00 -10.41 -7.56
CA GLU A 113 -9.59 -11.19 -6.46
C GLU A 113 -11.11 -11.30 -6.59
N LEU A 114 -11.80 -10.23 -7.00
CA LEU A 114 -13.25 -10.26 -7.23
C LEU A 114 -13.66 -11.20 -8.37
N LYS A 115 -12.80 -11.36 -9.38
CA LYS A 115 -13.02 -12.22 -10.57
C LYS A 115 -12.54 -13.67 -10.40
N ARG A 116 -11.90 -13.99 -9.28
CA ARG A 116 -11.37 -15.32 -8.94
C ARG A 116 -12.50 -16.34 -8.77
#